data_AF-A0A2P2IFC3-F1
#
_entry.id   AF-A0A2P2IFC3-F1
#
_cell.length_a   1.000
_cell.length_b   1.000
_cell.length_c   1.000
_cell.angle_alpha   90.00
_cell.angle_beta   90.00
_cell.angle_gamma   90.00
#
_symmetry.space_group_name_H-M   'P 1'
#
loop_
_entity.id
_entity.type
_entity.pdbx_description
1 polymer ?
#
loop_
_entity_poly.entity_id
_entity_poly.type
_entity_poly.pdbx_seq_one_letter_code
_entity_poly.pdbx_strand_id
1 'polypeptide(L)'
;ANIEGGGFISGGLSGIGMAASREGGSDSMMQRLQKVMDLEETDRDTLHLLIFLFMQFLAQPLLAGKNDETNEKKTALIDSVLRHMAGLMGYSVLEKTFSVPPAKLRASPVFNAFLANLPQVLDHNFAVAEKIINIIVPILQFCPANHRLPEMRQPT
;
A
#
# COMPACT_ATOMS: atom_id res chain seq x y z
N ALA A 1 17.18 52.36 55.01
CA ALA A 1 16.69 52.79 53.69
C ALA A 1 16.28 51.54 52.92
N ASN A 2 15.08 51.56 52.36
CA ASN A 2 14.52 50.57 51.44
C ASN A 2 15.17 50.72 50.05
N ILE A 3 15.04 49.69 49.19
CA ILE A 3 14.78 49.71 47.72
C ILE A 3 15.57 48.64 46.92
N GLU A 4 14.78 47.70 46.37
CA GLU A 4 14.83 47.01 45.04
C GLU A 4 16.06 46.15 44.69
N GLY A 5 15.98 44.95 44.09
CA GLY A 5 15.02 44.41 43.12
C GLY A 5 15.84 43.87 41.95
N GLY A 6 15.86 42.54 41.73
CA GLY A 6 16.66 41.94 40.65
C GLY A 6 16.48 40.44 40.56
N GLY A 7 15.54 40.01 39.72
CA GLY A 7 15.30 38.60 39.43
C GLY A 7 16.45 37.96 38.66
N PHE A 8 16.81 36.75 39.07
CA PHE A 8 17.57 35.82 38.26
C PHE A 8 16.76 34.53 38.08
N ILE A 9 16.35 34.36 36.83
CA ILE A 9 15.78 33.17 36.19
C ILE A 9 16.68 31.96 36.45
N SER A 10 16.17 30.99 37.19
CA SER A 10 16.75 29.66 37.39
C SER A 10 15.67 28.62 37.09
N GLY A 11 15.93 27.73 36.14
CA GLY A 11 15.07 26.56 35.95
C GLY A 11 15.12 25.94 34.55
N GLY A 12 16.09 25.04 34.36
CA GLY A 12 15.82 23.74 33.72
C GLY A 12 15.70 23.68 32.20
N LEU A 13 16.85 23.49 31.54
CA LEU A 13 16.95 22.64 30.36
C LEU A 13 16.60 21.20 30.77
N SER A 14 15.47 20.68 30.30
CA SER A 14 15.22 19.23 30.22
C SER A 14 14.15 19.01 29.16
N GLY A 15 14.56 18.36 28.07
CA GLY A 15 13.70 18.07 26.93
C GLY A 15 12.58 17.10 27.27
N ILE A 16 11.49 17.19 26.51
CA ILE A 16 10.55 16.10 26.24
C ILE A 16 9.94 16.35 24.85
N GLY A 17 10.20 15.39 23.97
CA GLY A 17 9.26 14.91 22.95
C GLY A 17 8.80 15.86 21.85
N MET A 18 9.58 15.95 20.76
CA MET A 18 8.95 16.08 19.44
C MET A 18 8.14 14.81 19.18
N ALA A 19 6.82 14.88 19.36
CA ALA A 19 5.91 13.90 18.79
C ALA A 19 5.96 14.07 17.26
N ALA A 20 6.81 13.27 16.62
CA ALA A 20 6.82 13.08 15.18
C ALA A 20 5.47 12.48 14.77
N SER A 21 4.50 13.34 14.43
CA SER A 21 3.35 12.94 13.63
C SER A 21 3.86 12.61 12.23
N ARG A 22 4.33 11.37 12.04
CA ARG A 22 4.78 10.84 10.74
C ARG A 22 3.95 9.62 10.33
N GLU A 23 2.62 9.73 10.37
CA GLU A 23 1.73 8.70 9.82
C GLU A 23 0.49 9.30 9.12
N GLY A 24 0.65 10.41 8.37
CA GLY A 24 -0.45 11.03 7.62
C GLY A 24 -0.34 10.99 6.09
N GLY A 25 0.83 10.62 5.54
CA GLY A 25 1.12 10.78 4.12
C GLY A 25 0.68 9.61 3.23
N SER A 26 0.93 8.38 3.68
CA SER A 26 0.70 7.16 2.89
C SER A 26 -0.79 6.86 2.71
N ASP A 27 -1.55 6.98 3.80
CA ASP A 27 -2.98 6.67 3.80
C ASP A 27 -3.79 7.70 3.00
N SER A 28 -3.35 8.96 3.02
CA SER A 28 -3.92 10.03 2.20
C SER A 28 -3.71 9.76 0.70
N MET A 29 -2.54 9.25 0.31
CA MET A 29 -2.27 8.87 -1.07
C MET A 29 -3.09 7.65 -1.48
N MET A 30 -3.19 6.62 -0.64
CA MET A 30 -4.03 5.44 -0.92
C MET A 30 -5.51 5.83 -1.06
N GLN A 31 -6.04 6.69 -0.21
CA GLN A 31 -7.41 7.19 -0.34
C GLN A 31 -7.63 8.02 -1.62
N ARG A 32 -6.63 8.79 -2.04
CA ARG A 32 -6.65 9.53 -3.31
C ARG A 32 -6.60 8.57 -4.51
N LEU A 33 -5.73 7.56 -4.47
CA LEU A 33 -5.60 6.54 -5.51
C LEU A 33 -6.82 5.59 -5.57
N GLN A 34 -7.53 5.39 -4.46
CA GLN A 34 -8.79 4.64 -4.45
C GLN A 34 -9.90 5.41 -5.18
N LYS A 35 -9.95 6.74 -5.02
CA LYS A 35 -10.88 7.61 -5.78
C LYS A 35 -10.51 7.70 -7.26
N VAL A 36 -9.25 7.47 -7.60
CA VAL A 36 -8.73 7.38 -8.98
C VAL A 36 -9.24 6.11 -9.70
N MET A 37 -9.80 5.11 -9.00
CA MET A 37 -10.38 3.93 -9.66
C MET A 37 -11.69 4.19 -10.43
N ASP A 38 -12.30 5.37 -10.31
CA ASP A 38 -13.45 5.79 -11.12
C ASP A 38 -13.04 6.71 -12.31
N LEU A 39 -11.77 6.69 -12.72
CA LEU A 39 -11.23 7.61 -13.75
C LEU A 39 -11.37 7.16 -15.21
N GLU A 40 -11.17 8.14 -16.09
CA GLU A 40 -11.22 8.11 -17.57
C GLU A 40 -10.25 7.08 -18.20
N GLU A 41 -10.42 6.75 -19.48
CA GLU A 41 -9.63 5.72 -20.18
C GLU A 41 -8.11 5.95 -20.10
N THR A 42 -7.65 7.20 -20.16
CA THR A 42 -6.22 7.57 -20.06
C THR A 42 -5.60 7.19 -18.71
N ASP A 43 -6.39 7.21 -17.64
CA ASP A 43 -5.91 6.87 -16.30
C ASP A 43 -5.80 5.35 -16.12
N ARG A 44 -6.54 4.56 -16.90
CA ARG A 44 -6.46 3.09 -16.89
C ARG A 44 -5.13 2.58 -17.41
N ASP A 45 -4.64 3.13 -18.52
CA ASP A 45 -3.35 2.77 -19.09
C ASP A 45 -2.21 3.19 -18.17
N THR A 46 -2.33 4.37 -17.55
CA THR A 46 -1.36 4.87 -16.57
C THR A 46 -1.28 3.95 -15.34
N LEU A 47 -2.43 3.52 -14.81
CA LEU A 47 -2.50 2.59 -13.69
C LEU A 47 -1.95 1.20 -14.06
N HIS A 48 -2.24 0.72 -15.27
CA HIS A 48 -1.67 -0.54 -15.77
C HIS A 48 -0.14 -0.46 -15.80
N LEU A 49 0.41 0.62 -16.38
CA LEU A 49 1.84 0.82 -16.49
C LEU A 49 2.51 0.97 -15.12
N LEU A 50 1.85 1.66 -14.18
CA LEU A 50 2.36 1.79 -12.82
C LEU A 50 2.51 0.42 -12.13
N ILE A 51 1.50 -0.45 -12.26
CA ILE A 51 1.58 -1.82 -11.72
C ILE A 51 2.65 -2.63 -12.43
N PHE A 52 2.75 -2.53 -13.76
CA PHE A 52 3.82 -3.16 -14.51
C PHE A 52 5.20 -2.74 -13.98
N LEU A 53 5.43 -1.44 -13.75
CA LEU A 53 6.68 -0.93 -13.19
C LEU A 53 6.93 -1.42 -11.76
N PHE A 54 5.90 -1.48 -10.91
CA PHE A 54 6.02 -2.07 -9.58
C PHE A 54 6.43 -3.53 -9.64
N MET A 55 5.81 -4.32 -10.51
CA MET A 55 6.15 -5.74 -10.65
C MET A 55 7.56 -5.93 -11.22
N GLN A 56 7.97 -5.09 -12.17
CA GLN A 56 9.35 -5.08 -12.68
C GLN A 56 10.36 -4.72 -11.58
N PHE A 57 10.02 -3.76 -10.72
CA PHE A 57 10.83 -3.39 -9.57
C PHE A 57 10.95 -4.54 -8.56
N LEU A 58 9.82 -5.17 -8.21
CA LEU A 58 9.77 -6.27 -7.23
C LEU A 58 10.51 -7.52 -7.72
N ALA A 59 10.55 -7.77 -9.03
CA ALA A 59 11.26 -8.89 -9.64
C ALA A 59 12.80 -8.70 -9.67
N GLN A 60 13.34 -7.51 -9.35
CA GLN A 60 14.77 -7.23 -9.44
C GLN A 60 15.60 -8.00 -8.39
N PRO A 61 16.52 -8.92 -8.78
CA PRO A 61 17.32 -9.71 -7.84
C PRO A 61 18.29 -8.89 -6.99
N LEU A 62 18.67 -7.69 -7.45
CA LEU A 62 19.57 -6.77 -6.72
C LEU A 62 18.98 -6.27 -5.39
N LEU A 63 17.66 -6.38 -5.23
CA LEU A 63 16.96 -6.12 -3.98
C LEU A 63 17.04 -7.29 -3.00
N ALA A 64 17.37 -8.50 -3.45
CA ALA A 64 17.49 -9.71 -2.62
C ALA A 64 18.91 -9.93 -2.04
N GLY A 65 19.85 -9.03 -2.32
CA GLY A 65 21.25 -9.15 -1.88
C GLY A 65 21.43 -8.99 -0.36
N LYS A 66 22.09 -9.97 0.28
CA LYS A 66 22.41 -10.09 1.71
C LYS A 66 23.49 -9.11 2.23
N ASN A 67 23.37 -7.81 1.95
CA ASN A 67 24.27 -6.81 2.55
C ASN A 67 23.52 -6.06 3.67
N ASP A 68 23.87 -6.37 4.92
CA ASP A 68 23.07 -6.11 6.13
C ASP A 68 22.69 -4.63 6.38
N GLU A 69 23.59 -3.66 6.17
CA GLU A 69 23.30 -2.27 6.54
C GLU A 69 22.42 -1.50 5.53
N THR A 70 22.38 -1.95 4.26
CA THR A 70 21.51 -1.36 3.22
C THR A 70 20.16 -2.09 3.14
N ASN A 71 20.00 -3.18 3.89
CA ASN A 71 18.89 -4.11 3.74
C ASN A 71 17.58 -3.58 4.34
N GLU A 72 17.66 -2.83 5.45
CA GLU A 72 16.47 -2.25 6.10
C GLU A 72 15.75 -1.24 5.20
N LYS A 73 16.52 -0.35 4.55
CA LYS A 73 15.97 0.64 3.62
C LYS A 73 15.33 -0.04 2.40
N LYS A 74 15.96 -1.07 1.85
CA LYS A 74 15.42 -1.86 0.74
C LYS A 74 14.13 -2.58 1.13
N THR A 75 14.10 -3.17 2.33
CA THR A 75 12.92 -3.84 2.87
C THR A 75 11.77 -2.86 3.07
N ALA A 76 12.03 -1.68 3.65
CA ALA A 76 11.03 -0.64 3.82
C ALA A 76 10.46 -0.16 2.47
N LEU A 77 11.29 -0.04 1.43
CA LEU A 77 10.85 0.30 0.07
C LEU A 77 9.96 -0.79 -0.53
N ILE A 78 10.36 -2.06 -0.43
CA ILE A 78 9.55 -3.20 -0.88
C ILE A 78 8.19 -3.21 -0.17
N ASP A 79 8.19 -3.09 1.16
CA ASP A 79 6.96 -3.10 1.95
C ASP A 79 6.06 -1.90 1.60
N SER A 80 6.65 -0.74 1.29
CA SER A 80 5.92 0.44 0.80
C SER A 80 5.27 0.18 -0.55
N VAL A 81 6.01 -0.36 -1.53
CA VAL A 81 5.50 -0.68 -2.87
C VAL A 81 4.37 -1.71 -2.77
N LEU A 82 4.53 -2.75 -1.95
CA LEU A 82 3.51 -3.78 -1.74
C LEU A 82 2.22 -3.20 -1.13
N ARG A 83 2.33 -2.32 -0.12
CA ARG A 83 1.16 -1.63 0.46
C ARG A 83 0.45 -0.75 -0.56
N HIS A 84 1.19 0.03 -1.35
CA HIS A 84 0.59 0.89 -2.37
C HIS A 84 -0.09 0.08 -3.47
N MET A 85 0.54 -0.99 -3.94
CA MET A 85 -0.03 -1.91 -4.92
C MET A 85 -1.32 -2.57 -4.40
N ALA A 86 -1.32 -3.02 -3.14
CA ALA A 86 -2.51 -3.57 -2.49
C ALA A 86 -3.65 -2.53 -2.42
N GLY A 87 -3.33 -1.29 -2.06
CA GLY A 87 -4.29 -0.18 -2.06
C GLY A 87 -4.87 0.11 -3.44
N LEU A 88 -4.07 0.07 -4.50
CA LEU A 88 -4.53 0.23 -5.87
C LEU A 88 -5.51 -0.86 -6.32
N MET A 89 -5.43 -2.05 -5.72
CA MET A 89 -6.39 -3.14 -5.94
C MET A 89 -7.61 -3.03 -5.02
N GLY A 90 -7.70 -2.01 -4.17
CA GLY A 90 -8.76 -1.86 -3.17
C GLY A 90 -8.67 -2.84 -2.01
N TYR A 91 -7.48 -3.36 -1.71
CA TYR A 91 -7.24 -4.24 -0.58
C TYR A 91 -6.47 -3.50 0.52
N SER A 92 -7.06 -3.43 1.72
CA SER A 92 -6.39 -2.91 2.91
C SER A 92 -5.57 -4.01 3.57
N VAL A 93 -4.24 -3.87 3.59
CA VAL A 93 -3.34 -4.86 4.21
C VAL A 93 -3.53 -4.92 5.73
N LEU A 94 -3.83 -3.78 6.37
CA LEU A 94 -4.03 -3.67 7.82
C LEU A 94 -5.34 -4.34 8.25
N GLU A 95 -6.44 -3.96 7.61
CA GLU A 95 -7.79 -4.41 7.97
C GLU A 95 -8.17 -5.74 7.33
N LYS A 96 -7.40 -6.21 6.33
CA LYS A 96 -7.70 -7.39 5.50
C LYS A 96 -9.10 -7.33 4.86
N THR A 97 -9.53 -6.13 4.49
CA THR A 97 -10.84 -5.88 3.88
C THR A 97 -10.70 -5.32 2.47
N PHE A 98 -11.74 -5.52 1.66
CA PHE A 98 -11.84 -5.01 0.29
C PHE A 98 -12.80 -3.82 0.23
N SER A 99 -12.34 -2.71 -0.37
CA SER A 99 -13.16 -1.53 -0.64
C SER A 99 -13.86 -1.60 -2.00
N VAL A 100 -13.48 -2.57 -2.84
CA VAL A 100 -13.98 -2.73 -4.21
C VAL A 100 -14.68 -4.09 -4.35
N PRO A 101 -15.86 -4.16 -5.00
CA PRO A 101 -16.52 -5.44 -5.23
C PRO A 101 -15.73 -6.37 -6.18
N PRO A 102 -15.88 -7.71 -6.06
CA PRO A 102 -15.12 -8.67 -6.87
C PRO A 102 -15.25 -8.48 -8.38
N ALA A 103 -16.44 -8.09 -8.86
CA ALA A 103 -16.69 -7.84 -10.28
C ALA A 103 -15.89 -6.63 -10.81
N LYS A 104 -15.81 -5.54 -10.03
CA LYS A 104 -15.02 -4.36 -10.38
C LYS A 104 -13.51 -4.66 -10.31
N LEU A 105 -13.08 -5.46 -9.32
CA LEU A 105 -11.68 -5.89 -9.21
C LEU A 105 -11.23 -6.67 -10.46
N ARG A 106 -12.05 -7.64 -10.91
CA ARG A 106 -11.74 -8.44 -12.12
C ARG A 106 -11.65 -7.63 -13.41
N ALA A 107 -12.45 -6.56 -13.52
CA ALA A 107 -12.41 -5.67 -14.68
C ALA A 107 -11.31 -4.59 -14.59
N SER A 108 -10.59 -4.52 -13.47
CA SER A 108 -9.60 -3.46 -13.23
C SER A 108 -8.32 -3.69 -14.03
N PRO A 109 -7.77 -2.66 -14.71
CA PRO A 109 -6.47 -2.75 -15.37
C PRO A 109 -5.35 -3.07 -14.38
N VAL A 110 -5.46 -2.59 -13.14
CA VAL A 110 -4.52 -2.84 -12.05
C VAL A 110 -4.42 -4.34 -11.76
N PHE A 111 -5.56 -4.99 -11.61
CA PHE A 111 -5.62 -6.42 -11.30
C PHE A 111 -5.10 -7.27 -12.46
N ASN A 112 -5.43 -6.91 -13.70
CA ASN A 112 -4.98 -7.63 -14.89
C ASN A 112 -3.46 -7.51 -15.08
N ALA A 113 -2.91 -6.31 -14.94
CA ALA A 113 -1.47 -6.07 -14.98
C ALA A 113 -0.74 -6.85 -13.87
N PHE A 114 -1.31 -6.83 -12.67
CA PHE A 114 -0.77 -7.56 -11.53
C PHE A 114 -0.70 -9.07 -11.79
N LEU A 115 -1.81 -9.69 -12.23
CA LEU A 115 -1.85 -11.12 -12.52
C LEU A 115 -0.88 -11.53 -13.64
N ALA A 116 -0.79 -10.74 -14.71
CA ALA A 116 0.09 -11.02 -15.83
C ALA A 116 1.57 -11.03 -15.43
N ASN A 117 1.93 -10.23 -14.42
CA ASN A 117 3.30 -10.04 -13.96
C ASN A 117 3.60 -10.73 -12.63
N LEU A 118 2.64 -11.44 -12.03
CA LEU A 118 2.85 -12.13 -10.77
C LEU A 118 3.88 -13.26 -10.86
N PRO A 119 3.84 -14.16 -11.87
CA PRO A 119 4.80 -15.26 -11.95
C PRO A 119 6.26 -14.81 -11.96
N GLN A 120 6.59 -13.74 -12.71
CA GLN A 120 7.98 -13.23 -12.77
C GLN A 120 8.51 -12.79 -11.41
N VAL A 121 7.69 -12.20 -10.54
CA VAL A 121 8.13 -11.79 -9.20
C VAL A 121 8.39 -13.00 -8.33
N LEU A 122 7.51 -14.01 -8.41
CA LEU A 122 7.61 -15.24 -7.64
C LEU A 122 8.87 -16.04 -8.02
N ASP A 123 9.22 -16.08 -9.31
CA ASP A 123 10.33 -16.86 -9.82
C ASP A 123 11.69 -16.14 -9.66
N HIS A 124 11.74 -14.82 -9.86
CA HIS A 124 13.01 -14.08 -9.87
C HIS A 124 13.44 -13.54 -8.50
N ASN A 125 12.51 -13.36 -7.55
CA ASN A 125 12.82 -12.77 -6.25
C ASN A 125 12.06 -13.47 -5.10
N PHE A 126 12.59 -14.59 -4.64
CA PHE A 126 11.97 -15.41 -3.59
C PHE A 126 11.73 -14.65 -2.27
N ALA A 127 12.64 -13.76 -1.87
CA ALA A 127 12.50 -12.97 -0.63
C ALA A 127 11.30 -12.01 -0.70
N VAL A 128 11.02 -11.46 -1.89
CA VAL A 128 9.82 -10.65 -2.12
C VAL A 128 8.58 -11.53 -2.31
N ALA A 129 8.73 -12.71 -2.93
CA ALA A 129 7.66 -13.69 -3.09
C ALA A 129 7.06 -14.12 -1.74
N GLU A 130 7.90 -14.31 -0.72
CA GLU A 130 7.44 -14.61 0.64
C GLU A 130 6.56 -13.50 1.23
N LYS A 131 6.84 -12.24 0.91
CA LYS A 131 6.04 -11.09 1.36
C LYS A 131 4.76 -10.96 0.55
N ILE A 132 4.85 -11.06 -0.78
CA ILE A 132 3.72 -10.86 -1.69
C ILE A 132 2.64 -11.92 -1.48
N ILE A 133 3.00 -13.14 -1.09
CA ILE A 133 2.05 -14.25 -0.90
C ILE A 133 0.93 -13.89 0.10
N ASN A 134 1.26 -13.14 1.15
CA ASN A 134 0.33 -12.70 2.18
C ASN A 134 -0.74 -11.71 1.65
N ILE A 135 -0.45 -11.08 0.51
CA ILE A 135 -1.35 -10.15 -0.19
C ILE A 135 -2.11 -10.89 -1.30
N ILE A 136 -1.43 -11.76 -2.07
CA ILE A 136 -2.06 -12.39 -3.25
C ILE A 136 -3.15 -13.38 -2.86
N VAL A 137 -2.96 -14.15 -1.78
CA VAL A 137 -3.89 -15.25 -1.44
C VAL A 137 -5.29 -14.71 -1.13
N PRO A 138 -5.47 -13.69 -0.27
CA PRO A 138 -6.78 -13.07 -0.05
C PRO A 138 -7.40 -12.50 -1.34
N ILE A 139 -6.60 -11.88 -2.20
CA ILE A 139 -7.06 -11.27 -3.46
C ILE A 139 -7.58 -12.34 -4.42
N LEU A 140 -6.85 -13.44 -4.59
CA LEU A 140 -7.22 -14.56 -5.46
C LEU A 140 -8.43 -15.33 -4.92
N GLN A 141 -8.62 -15.37 -3.60
CA GLN A 141 -9.81 -15.95 -2.98
C GLN A 141 -11.03 -15.04 -3.12
N PHE A 142 -10.84 -13.72 -3.11
CA PHE A 142 -11.91 -12.74 -3.20
C PHE A 142 -12.41 -12.51 -4.64
N CYS A 143 -11.51 -12.49 -5.63
CA CYS A 143 -11.87 -12.15 -7.01
C CYS A 143 -12.93 -13.05 -7.68
N PRO A 144 -13.04 -14.38 -7.42
CA PRO A 144 -14.09 -15.22 -8.00
C PRO A 144 -15.43 -15.12 -7.25
N ALA A 145 -15.50 -14.39 -6.14
CA ALA A 145 -16.74 -14.29 -5.37
C ALA A 145 -17.86 -13.65 -6.22
N ASN A 146 -19.00 -14.33 -6.28
CA ASN A 146 -20.16 -13.84 -7.02
C ASN A 146 -20.74 -12.61 -6.33
N HIS A 147 -21.03 -11.57 -7.11
CA HIS A 147 -21.93 -10.50 -6.67
C HIS A 147 -23.26 -11.17 -6.35
N ARG A 148 -23.62 -11.27 -5.07
CA ARG A 148 -24.99 -11.62 -4.70
C ARG A 148 -25.86 -10.47 -5.22
N LEU A 149 -26.44 -10.64 -6.40
CA LEU A 149 -27.57 -9.83 -6.84
C LEU A 149 -28.58 -9.85 -5.68
N PRO A 150 -29.08 -8.69 -5.20
CA PRO A 150 -30.28 -8.68 -4.39
C PRO A 150 -31.33 -9.43 -5.21
N GLU A 151 -31.90 -10.48 -4.63
CA GLU A 151 -32.91 -11.33 -5.25
C GLU A 151 -33.83 -10.48 -6.11
N MET A 152 -33.88 -10.75 -7.42
CA MET A 152 -35.06 -10.41 -8.20
C MET A 152 -36.22 -11.07 -7.49
N ARG A 153 -36.97 -10.31 -6.67
CA ARG A 153 -38.26 -10.74 -6.13
C ARG A 153 -39.06 -11.26 -7.33
N GLN A 154 -39.29 -12.57 -7.35
CA GLN A 154 -40.23 -13.17 -8.28
C GLN A 154 -41.59 -12.49 -8.09
N PRO A 155 -42.30 -12.12 -9.18
CA PRO A 155 -43.70 -11.78 -9.08
C PRO A 155 -44.48 -13.09 -8.87
N THR A 156 -45.21 -13.16 -7.76
CA THR A 156 -46.36 -14.06 -7.57
C THR A 156 -47.58 -13.20 -7.33
#